data_AF-A0A661CJF9-F1
#
_entry.id   AF-A0A661CJF9-F1
#
_cell.length_a   1.000
_cell.length_b   1.000
_cell.length_c   1.000
_cell.angle_alpha   90.00
_cell.angle_beta   90.00
_cell.angle_gamma   90.00
#
_symmetry.space_group_name_H-M   'P 1'
#
loop_
_entity.id
_entity.type
_entity.pdbx_description
1 polymer ?
#
loop_
_entity_poly.entity_id
_entity_poly.type
_entity_poly.pdbx_seq_one_letter_code
_entity_poly.pdbx_strand_id
1 'polypeptide(L)'
;MFICSVIILLLVGIFGYLLADYLNRYIHKLESLAEERVRNKLLERKSEILRLEDIGIETDCQKNAKWLLTQIANILGVMDIGLFRLDDKLCDILRVSYDELDKIPRRIWKKAGLDKSVQVHAYEIMDLLNKTVEQHFSIKILQEVSCDETNTEEEIIEALFKLELNDFLRLLSPTLKRAP
;
A
#
# COMPACT_ATOMS: atom_id res chain seq x y z
N MET A 1 -36.11 -9.70 38.36
CA MET A 1 -36.00 -9.35 36.93
C MET A 1 -34.77 -8.48 36.65
N PHE A 2 -34.59 -7.34 37.33
CA PHE A 2 -33.46 -6.43 37.09
C PHE A 2 -32.07 -7.07 37.14
N ILE A 3 -31.80 -7.93 38.14
CA ILE A 3 -30.51 -8.60 38.30
C ILE A 3 -30.18 -9.49 37.09
N CYS A 4 -31.15 -10.24 36.57
CA CYS A 4 -30.95 -11.08 35.39
C CYS A 4 -30.63 -10.24 34.14
N SER A 5 -31.31 -9.11 33.94
CA SER A 5 -31.04 -8.21 32.81
C SER A 5 -29.64 -7.60 32.86
N VAL A 6 -29.18 -7.22 34.07
CA VAL A 6 -27.83 -6.68 34.26
C VAL A 6 -26.76 -7.74 34.01
N ILE A 7 -26.97 -8.98 34.47
CA ILE A 7 -26.05 -10.10 34.21
C ILE A 7 -25.97 -10.40 32.71
N ILE A 8 -27.11 -10.41 32.01
CA ILE A 8 -27.13 -10.62 30.55
C ILE A 8 -26.37 -9.51 29.83
N LEU A 9 -26.58 -8.24 30.20
CA LEU A 9 -25.85 -7.11 29.62
C LEU A 9 -24.34 -7.21 29.85
N LEU A 10 -23.91 -7.61 31.05
CA LEU A 10 -22.50 -7.83 31.36
C LEU A 10 -21.91 -8.96 30.51
N LEU A 11 -22.62 -10.08 30.37
CA LEU A 11 -22.18 -11.20 29.54
C LEU A 11 -22.04 -10.80 28.07
N VAL A 12 -23.00 -10.04 27.53
CA VAL A 12 -22.94 -9.53 26.16
C VAL A 12 -21.77 -8.57 25.99
N GLY A 13 -21.54 -7.66 26.95
CA GLY A 13 -20.41 -6.73 26.91
C GLY A 13 -19.05 -7.44 26.96
N ILE A 14 -18.88 -8.39 27.87
CA ILE A 14 -17.65 -9.19 27.99
C ILE A 14 -17.42 -10.00 26.71
N PHE A 15 -18.47 -10.65 26.18
CA PHE A 15 -18.35 -11.43 24.96
C PHE A 15 -18.02 -10.55 23.75
N GLY A 16 -18.62 -9.37 23.64
CA GLY A 16 -18.31 -8.38 22.61
C GLY A 16 -16.87 -7.91 22.67
N TYR A 17 -16.37 -7.58 23.87
CA TYR A 17 -14.97 -7.20 24.07
C TYR A 17 -14.00 -8.33 23.68
N LEU A 18 -14.25 -9.56 24.15
CA LEU A 18 -13.42 -10.73 23.82
C LEU A 18 -13.42 -11.02 22.32
N LEU A 19 -14.57 -10.86 21.65
CA LEU A 19 -14.68 -11.05 20.21
C LEU A 19 -13.90 -9.98 19.44
N ALA A 20 -14.02 -8.71 19.84
CA ALA A 20 -13.29 -7.60 19.22
C ALA A 20 -11.78 -7.77 19.39
N ASP A 21 -11.33 -8.09 20.60
CA ASP A 21 -9.91 -8.33 20.88
C ASP A 21 -9.35 -9.55 20.15
N TYR A 22 -10.14 -10.63 20.05
CA TYR A 22 -9.80 -11.78 19.23
C TYR A 22 -9.62 -11.37 17.77
N LEU A 23 -10.61 -10.70 17.17
CA LEU A 23 -10.55 -10.25 15.77
C LEU A 23 -9.37 -9.31 15.51
N ASN A 24 -9.13 -8.36 16.42
CA ASN A 24 -8.03 -7.40 16.29
C ASN A 24 -6.67 -8.10 16.23
N ARG A 25 -6.44 -9.09 17.09
CA ARG A 25 -5.20 -9.89 17.07
C ARG A 25 -4.99 -10.64 15.75
N TYR A 26 -6.07 -11.11 15.11
CA TYR A 26 -5.95 -11.76 13.80
C TYR A 26 -5.70 -10.79 12.66
N ILE A 27 -6.32 -9.61 12.69
CA ILE A 27 -6.10 -8.58 11.68
C ILE A 27 -4.64 -8.13 11.72
N HIS A 28 -4.10 -7.82 12.91
CA HIS A 28 -2.67 -7.47 13.04
C HIS A 28 -1.72 -8.58 12.62
N LYS A 29 -2.07 -9.85 12.90
CA LYS A 29 -1.26 -10.98 12.43
C LYS A 29 -1.28 -11.10 10.90
N LEU A 30 -2.44 -10.86 10.28
CA LEU A 30 -2.59 -10.88 8.84
C LEU A 30 -1.80 -9.74 8.18
N GLU A 31 -1.93 -8.53 8.71
CA GLU A 31 -1.19 -7.33 8.32
C GLU A 31 0.32 -7.59 8.35
N SER A 32 0.86 -8.00 9.50
CA SER A 32 2.29 -8.28 9.65
C SER A 32 2.81 -9.36 8.69
N LEU A 33 2.01 -10.41 8.44
CA LEU A 33 2.39 -11.46 7.47
C LEU A 33 2.34 -10.96 6.02
N ALA A 34 1.39 -10.10 5.69
CA ALA A 34 1.29 -9.49 4.37
C ALA A 34 2.46 -8.52 4.13
N GLU A 35 2.79 -7.67 5.10
CA GLU A 35 3.97 -6.80 5.08
C GLU A 35 5.27 -7.59 4.88
N GLU A 36 5.45 -8.66 5.68
CA GLU A 36 6.61 -9.54 5.54
C GLU A 36 6.68 -10.15 4.13
N ARG A 37 5.55 -10.56 3.57
CA ARG A 37 5.48 -11.11 2.21
C ARG A 37 5.86 -10.07 1.16
N VAL A 38 5.35 -8.84 1.23
CA VAL A 38 5.72 -7.75 0.32
C VAL A 38 7.22 -7.50 0.36
N ARG A 39 7.82 -7.42 1.56
CA ARG A 39 9.26 -7.26 1.72
C ARG A 39 10.03 -8.42 1.08
N ASN A 40 9.59 -9.66 1.33
CA ASN A 40 10.24 -10.84 0.77
C ASN A 40 10.12 -10.91 -0.75
N LYS A 41 9.00 -10.49 -1.35
CA LYS A 41 8.85 -10.38 -2.82
C LYS A 41 9.95 -9.51 -3.44
N LEU A 42 10.32 -8.41 -2.76
CA LEU A 42 11.37 -7.52 -3.24
C LEU A 42 12.76 -8.12 -3.03
N LEU A 43 13.01 -8.74 -1.86
CA LEU A 43 14.30 -9.35 -1.52
C LEU A 43 14.63 -10.61 -2.33
N GLU A 44 13.62 -11.37 -2.75
CA GLU A 44 13.76 -12.59 -3.57
C GLU A 44 14.21 -12.29 -5.01
N ARG A 45 14.17 -11.02 -5.42
CA ARG A 45 14.53 -10.63 -6.78
C ARG A 45 16.04 -10.67 -6.95
N LYS A 46 16.48 -11.30 -8.04
CA LYS A 46 17.88 -11.18 -8.49
C LYS A 46 18.14 -9.73 -8.87
N SER A 47 19.15 -9.15 -8.24
CA SER A 47 19.56 -7.75 -8.36
C SER A 47 19.93 -7.38 -9.80
N GLU A 48 18.95 -6.93 -10.57
CA GLU A 48 19.20 -6.06 -11.71
C GLU A 48 19.09 -4.64 -11.17
N ILE A 49 20.24 -4.04 -10.89
CA ILE A 49 20.31 -2.73 -10.26
C ILE A 49 19.56 -1.73 -11.14
N LEU A 50 18.49 -1.15 -10.59
CA LEU A 50 17.80 -0.02 -11.20
C LEU A 50 18.81 1.12 -11.48
N ARG A 51 19.04 1.42 -12.74
CA ARG A 51 19.80 2.61 -13.15
C ARG A 51 18.81 3.70 -13.52
N LEU A 52 18.70 4.71 -12.64
CA LEU A 52 17.83 5.86 -12.87
C LEU A 52 18.20 6.64 -14.14
N GLU A 53 19.46 6.50 -14.60
CA GLU A 53 19.99 7.08 -15.84
C GLU A 53 19.31 6.50 -17.09
N ASP A 54 18.77 5.28 -17.02
CA ASP A 54 18.01 4.65 -18.11
C ASP A 54 16.56 5.16 -18.17
N ILE A 55 16.16 5.95 -17.16
CA ILE A 55 14.84 6.56 -17.13
C ILE A 55 14.91 7.85 -17.93
N GLY A 56 14.12 7.95 -19.01
CA GLY A 56 13.92 9.18 -19.78
C GLY A 56 13.21 10.31 -19.01
N ILE A 57 13.47 10.45 -17.71
CA ILE A 57 13.09 11.57 -16.86
C ILE A 57 14.15 12.67 -17.02
N GLU A 58 13.71 13.92 -17.13
CA GLU A 58 14.60 15.09 -17.20
C GLU A 58 15.57 15.11 -16.01
N THR A 59 16.81 15.53 -16.24
CA THR A 59 17.90 15.47 -15.24
C THR A 59 17.52 16.12 -13.91
N ASP A 60 16.74 17.21 -13.95
CA ASP A 60 16.27 17.93 -12.76
C ASP A 60 15.21 17.13 -11.97
N CYS A 61 14.46 16.25 -12.63
CA CYS A 61 13.45 15.38 -12.02
C CYS A 61 14.02 14.05 -11.51
N GLN A 62 15.23 13.66 -11.91
CA GLN A 62 15.88 12.43 -11.43
C GLN A 62 16.15 12.44 -9.92
N LYS A 63 16.50 13.60 -9.33
CA LYS A 63 16.66 13.75 -7.87
C LYS A 63 15.35 13.44 -7.15
N ASN A 64 14.25 13.99 -7.65
CA ASN A 64 12.90 13.80 -7.12
C ASN A 64 12.43 12.34 -7.26
N ALA A 65 12.65 11.72 -8.42
CA ALA A 65 12.33 10.30 -8.63
C ALA A 65 13.12 9.38 -7.69
N LYS A 66 14.44 9.62 -7.53
CA LYS A 66 15.28 8.88 -6.58
C LYS A 66 14.77 9.03 -5.15
N TRP A 67 14.43 10.25 -4.75
CA TRP A 67 13.91 10.54 -3.42
C TRP A 67 12.60 9.79 -3.17
N LEU A 68 11.65 9.85 -4.12
CA LEU A 68 10.36 9.15 -4.02
C LEU A 68 10.54 7.64 -3.90
N LEU A 69 11.38 7.04 -4.74
CA LEU A 69 11.72 5.62 -4.65
C LEU A 69 12.35 5.26 -3.31
N THR A 70 13.21 6.12 -2.77
CA THR A 70 13.82 5.90 -1.45
C THR A 70 12.78 5.93 -0.35
N GLN A 71 11.80 6.83 -0.41
CA GLN A 71 10.71 6.87 0.57
C GLN A 71 9.79 5.65 0.45
N ILE A 72 9.46 5.22 -0.77
CA ILE A 72 8.69 3.99 -0.98
C ILE A 72 9.48 2.79 -0.45
N ALA A 73 10.76 2.67 -0.75
CA ALA A 73 11.64 1.62 -0.22
C ALA A 73 11.62 1.58 1.32
N ASN A 74 11.71 2.75 1.97
CA ASN A 74 11.62 2.87 3.43
C ASN A 74 10.26 2.41 3.97
N ILE A 75 9.15 2.79 3.32
CA ILE A 75 7.80 2.32 3.70
C ILE A 75 7.73 0.79 3.63
N LEU A 76 8.31 0.19 2.59
CA LEU A 76 8.35 -1.27 2.41
C LEU A 76 9.42 -1.98 3.27
N GLY A 77 10.15 -1.24 4.11
CA GLY A 77 11.18 -1.79 4.98
C GLY A 77 12.40 -2.36 4.23
N VAL A 78 12.69 -1.86 3.02
CA VAL A 78 13.87 -2.23 2.23
C VAL A 78 14.82 -1.04 2.08
N MET A 79 16.12 -1.28 2.24
CA MET A 79 17.13 -0.20 2.18
C MET A 79 17.64 0.08 0.76
N ASP A 80 17.49 -0.88 -0.16
CA ASP A 80 18.03 -0.80 -1.51
C ASP A 80 16.92 -0.54 -2.55
N ILE A 81 16.98 0.64 -3.18
CA ILE A 81 16.09 1.00 -4.28
C ILE A 81 16.38 0.20 -5.57
N GLY A 82 17.52 -0.50 -5.64
CA GLY A 82 17.89 -1.38 -6.75
C GLY A 82 17.06 -2.67 -6.83
N LEU A 83 16.19 -2.93 -5.85
CA LEU A 83 15.25 -4.07 -5.87
C LEU A 83 14.02 -3.82 -6.76
N PHE A 84 13.76 -2.55 -7.07
CA PHE A 84 12.70 -2.15 -7.98
C PHE A 84 13.17 -2.24 -9.43
N ARG A 85 12.24 -2.49 -10.34
CA ARG A 85 12.42 -2.49 -11.78
C ARG A 85 11.46 -1.49 -12.41
N LEU A 86 11.85 -0.92 -13.55
CA LEU A 86 11.07 0.14 -14.20
C LEU A 86 9.72 -0.36 -14.74
N ASP A 87 9.66 -1.62 -15.13
CA ASP A 87 8.48 -2.33 -15.60
C ASP A 87 7.61 -2.89 -14.46
N ASP A 88 8.03 -2.73 -13.19
CA ASP A 88 7.21 -3.15 -12.07
C ASP A 88 5.94 -2.31 -11.97
N LYS A 89 4.83 -2.95 -11.65
CA LYS A 89 3.65 -2.26 -11.15
C LYS A 89 3.68 -2.29 -9.64
N LEU A 90 3.45 -1.14 -9.01
CA LEU A 90 3.38 -1.06 -7.55
C LEU A 90 2.29 -1.99 -7.01
N CYS A 91 1.17 -2.15 -7.72
CA CYS A 91 0.13 -3.09 -7.32
C CYS A 91 0.64 -4.53 -7.21
N ASP A 92 1.54 -4.98 -8.08
CA ASP A 92 2.03 -6.36 -8.07
C ASP A 92 3.00 -6.63 -6.91
N ILE A 93 3.72 -5.59 -6.51
CA ILE A 93 4.61 -5.62 -5.34
C ILE A 93 3.79 -5.59 -4.05
N LEU A 94 2.87 -4.63 -3.94
CA LEU A 94 2.11 -4.32 -2.72
C LEU A 94 0.95 -5.29 -2.45
N ARG A 95 0.41 -5.90 -3.50
CA ARG A 95 -0.72 -6.82 -3.40
C ARG A 95 -0.24 -8.18 -2.93
N VAL A 96 -0.87 -8.69 -1.89
CA VAL A 96 -0.66 -10.04 -1.37
C VAL A 96 -1.96 -10.80 -1.53
N SER A 97 -1.92 -11.87 -2.31
CA SER A 97 -3.07 -12.76 -2.46
C SER A 97 -3.13 -13.78 -1.32
N TYR A 98 -4.32 -14.34 -1.08
CA TYR A 98 -4.50 -15.39 -0.07
C TYR A 98 -3.52 -16.56 -0.25
N ASP A 99 -3.30 -16.98 -1.48
CA ASP A 99 -2.46 -18.14 -1.82
C ASP A 99 -0.96 -17.90 -1.54
N GLU A 100 -0.56 -16.66 -1.28
CA GLU A 100 0.81 -16.33 -0.90
C GLU A 100 1.05 -16.40 0.61
N LEU A 101 0.00 -16.53 1.42
CA LEU A 101 0.07 -16.60 2.87
C LEU A 101 -0.32 -18.00 3.37
N ASP A 102 0.57 -18.97 3.17
CA ASP A 102 0.41 -20.38 3.57
C ASP A 102 0.02 -20.59 5.05
N LYS A 103 0.30 -19.59 5.91
CA LYS A 103 0.11 -19.67 7.36
C LYS A 103 -1.25 -19.18 7.84
N ILE A 104 -2.12 -18.67 6.96
CA ILE A 104 -3.41 -18.10 7.34
C ILE A 104 -4.58 -18.96 6.83
N PRO A 105 -5.41 -19.50 7.74
CA PRO A 105 -6.66 -20.16 7.35
C PRO A 105 -7.59 -19.22 6.56
N ARG A 106 -8.12 -19.70 5.43
CA ARG A 106 -9.10 -18.95 4.58
C ARG A 106 -10.29 -18.36 5.34
N ARG A 107 -10.70 -19.00 6.43
CA ARG A 107 -11.77 -18.49 7.32
C ARG A 107 -11.43 -17.14 7.96
N ILE A 108 -10.15 -16.87 8.23
CA ILE A 108 -9.69 -15.60 8.84
C ILE A 108 -9.75 -14.51 7.79
N TRP A 109 -9.27 -14.80 6.58
CA TRP A 109 -9.38 -13.93 5.43
C TRP A 109 -10.82 -13.48 5.16
N LYS A 110 -11.75 -14.46 5.08
CA LYS A 110 -13.19 -14.18 4.93
C LYS A 110 -13.78 -13.39 6.11
N LYS A 111 -13.36 -13.68 7.35
CA LYS A 111 -13.82 -12.96 8.54
C LYS A 111 -13.34 -11.52 8.59
N ALA A 112 -12.20 -11.22 7.97
CA ALA A 112 -11.70 -9.86 7.80
C ALA A 112 -12.42 -9.08 6.67
N GLY A 113 -13.40 -9.71 5.98
CA GLY A 113 -14.10 -9.07 4.86
C GLY A 113 -13.25 -8.95 3.59
N LEU A 114 -12.09 -9.61 3.54
CA LEU A 114 -11.20 -9.58 2.38
C LEU A 114 -11.66 -10.62 1.36
N ASP A 115 -11.67 -10.24 0.08
CA ASP A 115 -12.09 -11.14 -0.99
C ASP A 115 -10.95 -12.11 -1.39
N LYS A 116 -9.97 -11.61 -2.15
CA LYS A 116 -8.88 -12.45 -2.74
C LYS A 116 -7.47 -11.95 -2.45
N SER A 117 -7.31 -10.65 -2.25
CA SER A 117 -6.03 -10.00 -2.01
C SER A 117 -6.18 -8.82 -1.08
N VAL A 118 -5.09 -8.46 -0.42
CA VAL A 118 -4.93 -7.21 0.32
C VAL A 118 -3.83 -6.41 -0.34
N GLN A 119 -3.97 -5.09 -0.37
CA GLN A 119 -2.90 -4.20 -0.84
C GLN A 119 -2.28 -3.53 0.37
N VAL A 120 -1.03 -3.89 0.65
CA VAL A 120 -0.30 -3.42 1.82
C VAL A 120 0.40 -2.10 1.49
N HIS A 121 0.52 -1.21 2.47
CA HIS A 121 1.20 0.08 2.34
C HIS A 121 0.63 1.07 1.31
N ALA A 122 -0.53 0.76 0.73
CA ALA A 122 -1.16 1.58 -0.30
C ALA A 122 -1.46 2.99 0.24
N TYR A 123 -2.06 3.06 1.43
CA TYR A 123 -2.46 4.31 2.07
C TYR A 123 -1.25 5.12 2.56
N GLU A 124 -0.20 4.47 3.04
CA GLU A 124 1.02 5.12 3.49
C GLU A 124 1.77 5.76 2.32
N ILE A 125 1.78 5.09 1.16
CA ILE A 125 2.31 5.67 -0.07
C ILE A 125 1.42 6.82 -0.54
N MET A 126 0.09 6.70 -0.48
CA MET A 126 -0.81 7.81 -0.82
C MET A 126 -0.64 9.01 0.11
N ASP A 127 -0.47 8.79 1.40
CA ASP A 127 -0.22 9.85 2.38
C ASP A 127 1.11 10.54 2.12
N LEU A 128 2.15 9.78 1.77
CA LEU A 128 3.43 10.33 1.29
C LEU A 128 3.22 11.22 0.06
N LEU A 129 2.46 10.77 -0.94
CA LEU A 129 2.17 11.55 -2.14
C LEU A 129 1.38 12.82 -1.81
N ASN A 130 0.34 12.73 -0.99
CA ASN A 130 -0.48 13.88 -0.59
C ASN A 130 0.31 14.95 0.16
N LYS A 131 1.33 14.55 0.93
CA LYS A 131 2.22 15.48 1.64
C LYS A 131 3.23 16.16 0.71
N THR A 132 3.62 15.49 -0.37
CA THR A 132 4.80 15.86 -1.18
C THR A 132 4.43 16.53 -2.51
N VAL A 133 3.28 16.16 -3.08
CA VAL A 133 2.73 16.76 -4.30
C VAL A 133 2.11 18.12 -3.98
N GLU A 134 2.23 19.08 -4.89
CA GLU A 134 1.54 20.36 -4.77
C GLU A 134 0.02 20.19 -4.91
N GLN A 135 -0.77 20.84 -4.05
CA GLN A 135 -2.25 20.66 -3.96
C GLN A 135 -2.99 20.80 -5.30
N HIS A 136 -2.51 21.66 -6.20
CA HIS A 136 -3.12 21.87 -7.51
C HIS A 136 -2.86 20.70 -8.48
N PHE A 137 -1.80 19.93 -8.24
CA PHE A 137 -1.39 18.81 -9.10
C PHE A 137 -2.04 17.50 -8.68
N SER A 138 -2.40 17.33 -7.40
CA SER A 138 -3.21 16.18 -6.93
C SER A 138 -4.51 16.05 -7.74
N ILE A 139 -5.20 17.16 -8.02
CA ILE A 139 -6.42 17.19 -8.84
C ILE A 139 -6.14 16.76 -10.29
N LYS A 140 -4.99 17.14 -10.85
CA LYS A 140 -4.62 16.82 -12.23
C LYS A 140 -4.24 15.35 -12.40
N ILE A 141 -3.51 14.77 -11.46
CA ILE A 141 -3.22 13.32 -11.43
C ILE A 141 -4.53 12.53 -11.32
N LEU A 142 -5.45 12.97 -10.45
CA LEU A 142 -6.78 12.37 -10.31
C LEU A 142 -7.57 12.42 -11.62
N GLN A 143 -7.47 13.50 -12.40
CA GLN A 143 -8.12 13.64 -13.70
C GLN A 143 -7.43 12.85 -14.84
N GLU A 144 -6.10 12.73 -14.81
CA GLU A 144 -5.33 11.97 -15.82
C GLU A 144 -5.44 10.46 -15.59
N VAL A 145 -5.51 10.02 -14.32
CA VAL A 145 -5.56 8.61 -13.92
C VAL A 145 -7.01 8.11 -13.85
N SER A 146 -7.95 8.97 -13.50
CA SER A 146 -9.37 8.63 -13.33
C SER A 146 -10.17 9.49 -14.31
N CYS A 147 -10.68 8.89 -15.39
CA CYS A 147 -11.42 9.60 -16.44
C CYS A 147 -12.79 10.15 -15.99
N ASP A 148 -13.11 10.09 -14.69
CA ASP A 148 -14.42 10.41 -14.14
C ASP A 148 -14.29 11.07 -12.75
N GLU A 149 -14.96 12.20 -12.50
CA GLU A 149 -14.87 12.96 -11.24
C GLU A 149 -15.56 12.24 -10.05
N THR A 150 -16.18 11.08 -10.29
CA THR A 150 -16.93 10.30 -9.30
C THR A 150 -16.17 9.09 -8.74
N ASN A 151 -14.91 8.90 -9.13
CA ASN A 151 -14.12 7.75 -8.69
C ASN A 151 -13.84 7.79 -7.18
N THR A 152 -13.95 6.63 -6.56
CA THR A 152 -13.61 6.40 -5.16
C THR A 152 -12.09 6.45 -4.95
N GLU A 153 -11.66 6.75 -3.72
CA GLU A 153 -10.23 6.75 -3.35
C GLU A 153 -9.55 5.42 -3.69
N GLU A 154 -10.27 4.30 -3.52
CA GLU A 154 -9.78 2.96 -3.86
C GLU A 154 -9.53 2.79 -5.36
N GLU A 155 -10.39 3.32 -6.23
CA GLU A 155 -10.22 3.28 -7.68
C GLU A 155 -9.03 4.11 -8.15
N ILE A 156 -8.80 5.25 -7.49
CA ILE A 156 -7.63 6.10 -7.73
C ILE A 156 -6.34 5.36 -7.34
N ILE A 157 -6.29 4.79 -6.14
CA ILE A 157 -5.17 4.00 -5.63
C ILE A 157 -4.86 2.85 -6.60
N GLU A 158 -5.90 2.13 -7.01
CA GLU A 158 -5.79 1.00 -7.92
C GLU A 158 -5.25 1.43 -9.29
N ALA A 159 -5.74 2.54 -9.85
CA ALA A 159 -5.30 3.04 -11.15
C ALA A 159 -3.87 3.59 -11.10
N LEU A 160 -3.51 4.32 -10.04
CA LEU A 160 -2.16 4.85 -9.85
C LEU A 160 -1.13 3.73 -9.68
N PHE A 161 -1.45 2.71 -8.90
CA PHE A 161 -0.51 1.60 -8.63
C PHE A 161 -0.49 0.53 -9.73
N LYS A 162 -1.41 0.58 -10.69
CA LYS A 162 -1.35 -0.21 -11.94
C LYS A 162 -0.36 0.33 -12.96
N LEU A 163 0.07 1.58 -12.82
CA LEU A 163 1.11 2.15 -13.67
C LEU A 163 2.43 1.40 -13.46
N GLU A 164 3.19 1.26 -14.55
CA GLU A 164 4.57 0.84 -14.45
C GLU A 164 5.35 1.88 -13.65
N LEU A 165 6.37 1.45 -12.91
CA LEU A 165 7.14 2.31 -12.02
C LEU A 165 7.77 3.47 -12.80
N ASN A 166 8.19 3.23 -14.04
CA ASN A 166 8.65 4.28 -14.95
C ASN A 166 7.60 5.36 -15.15
N ASP A 167 6.36 4.99 -15.51
CA ASP A 167 5.27 5.93 -15.77
C ASP A 167 4.83 6.62 -14.48
N PHE A 168 4.76 5.89 -13.37
CA PHE A 168 4.49 6.43 -12.04
C PHE A 168 5.52 7.51 -11.65
N LEU A 169 6.82 7.25 -11.85
CA LEU A 169 7.87 8.23 -11.55
C LEU A 169 7.86 9.41 -12.52
N ARG A 170 7.59 9.19 -13.80
CA ARG A 170 7.45 10.27 -14.78
C ARG A 170 6.29 11.20 -14.47
N LEU A 171 5.17 10.63 -14.03
CA LEU A 171 3.99 11.38 -13.64
C LEU A 171 4.24 12.23 -12.39
N LEU A 172 4.90 11.66 -11.38
CA LEU A 172 5.01 12.28 -10.06
C LEU A 172 6.27 13.12 -9.85
N SER A 173 7.42 12.74 -10.43
CA SER A 173 8.70 13.41 -10.17
C SER A 173 8.73 14.92 -10.49
N PRO A 174 8.04 15.45 -11.52
CA PRO A 174 7.99 16.89 -11.78
C PRO A 174 7.18 17.67 -10.75
N THR A 175 6.34 16.97 -9.98
CA THR A 175 5.26 17.54 -9.14
C THR A 175 5.62 17.60 -7.67
N LEU A 176 6.69 16.89 -7.30
CA LEU A 176 7.20 16.88 -5.93
C LEU A 176 7.78 18.26 -5.62
N LYS A 177 7.32 18.85 -4.51
CA LYS A 177 8.00 19.99 -3.88
C LYS A 177 9.47 19.59 -3.76
N ARG A 178 10.38 20.41 -4.32
CA ARG A 178 11.81 20.11 -4.45
C ARG A 178 12.29 19.27 -3.27
N ALA A 179 12.68 18.02 -3.55
CA ALA A 179 13.17 17.13 -2.53
C ALA A 179 14.34 17.81 -1.79
N PRO A 180 14.39 17.74 -0.44
CA PRO A 180 15.46 18.35 0.34
C PRO A 180 16.85 17.99 -0.20
#